data_AF-A0A953MBM9-F1
#
_entry.id   AF-A0A953MBM9-F1
#
_cell.length_a   1.000
_cell.length_b   1.000
_cell.length_c   1.000
_cell.angle_alpha   90.00
_cell.angle_beta   90.00
_cell.angle_gamma   90.00
#
_symmetry.space_group_name_H-M   'P 1'
#
loop_
_entity.id
_entity.type
_entity.pdbx_description
1 polymer ?
#
loop_
_entity_poly.entity_id
_entity_poly.type
_entity_poly.pdbx_seq_one_letter_code
_entity_poly.pdbx_strand_id
1 'polypeptide(L)'
;MENKKTVKNSVRKEIDKINGDNYIYHRFTFDAAIQNHTFIGDEFIGMDPIEETRNLNAFERVVAAGPYGFMPNLVEEIKKVLGEGNYIYDGYEIGEEDFGIYFFIKAELYESLLKKVKLWSKAVDVDGFMWWGE
;
A
#
# COMPACT_ATOMS: atom_id res chain seq x y z
N MET A 1 38.72 -12.12 -25.57
CA MET A 1 38.05 -11.53 -24.39
C MET A 1 36.76 -10.91 -24.87
N GLU A 2 35.64 -11.63 -24.70
CA GLU A 2 34.32 -11.13 -25.09
C GLU A 2 33.75 -10.27 -23.96
N ASN A 3 33.59 -8.98 -24.23
CA ASN A 3 32.88 -8.06 -23.36
C ASN A 3 31.38 -8.39 -23.41
N LYS A 4 30.91 -9.20 -22.47
CA LYS A 4 29.47 -9.33 -22.19
C LYS A 4 28.96 -8.00 -21.63
N LYS A 5 28.32 -7.19 -22.47
CA LYS A 5 27.50 -6.06 -22.03
C LYS A 5 26.36 -6.61 -21.19
N THR A 6 26.42 -6.37 -19.89
CA THR A 6 25.30 -6.57 -18.98
C THR A 6 24.20 -5.57 -19.36
N VAL A 7 23.21 -6.02 -20.12
CA VAL A 7 21.98 -5.25 -20.32
C VAL A 7 21.22 -5.34 -18.99
N LYS A 8 21.28 -4.26 -18.20
CA LYS A 8 20.31 -4.07 -17.12
C LYS A 8 18.95 -3.94 -17.78
N ASN A 9 18.10 -4.95 -17.62
CA ASN A 9 16.68 -4.85 -17.95
C ASN A 9 16.04 -3.82 -17.01
N SER A 10 16.06 -2.54 -17.38
CA SER A 10 15.21 -1.56 -16.73
C SER A 10 13.78 -1.86 -17.17
N VAL A 11 12.96 -2.38 -16.27
CA VAL A 11 11.51 -2.46 -16.46
C VAL A 11 11.04 -1.04 -16.78
N ARG A 12 10.59 -0.79 -18.02
CA ARG A 12 10.00 0.49 -18.40
C ARG A 12 8.67 0.60 -17.66
N LYS A 13 8.58 1.55 -16.74
CA LYS A 13 7.33 1.87 -16.03
C LYS A 13 6.35 2.46 -17.04
N GLU A 14 5.13 1.95 -17.07
CA GLU A 14 4.06 2.47 -17.93
C GLU A 14 3.70 3.89 -17.48
N ILE A 15 3.53 4.79 -18.44
CA ILE A 15 3.22 6.20 -18.20
C ILE A 15 1.80 6.47 -18.67
N ASP A 16 0.94 6.81 -17.72
CA ASP A 16 -0.44 7.21 -17.97
C ASP A 16 -0.56 8.72 -18.08
N LYS A 17 -1.42 9.19 -18.98
CA LYS A 17 -1.71 10.61 -19.12
C LYS A 17 -3.06 10.94 -18.52
N ILE A 18 -3.06 11.68 -17.41
CA ILE A 18 -4.27 12.06 -16.66
C ILE A 18 -4.31 13.58 -16.58
N ASN A 19 -5.39 14.19 -17.09
CA ASN A 19 -5.59 15.65 -17.09
C ASN A 19 -4.42 16.47 -17.67
N GLY A 20 -3.68 15.91 -18.63
CA GLY A 20 -2.55 16.58 -19.29
C GLY A 20 -1.18 16.26 -18.69
N ASP A 21 -1.13 15.73 -17.47
CA ASP A 21 0.08 15.37 -16.76
C ASP A 21 0.41 13.87 -16.92
N ASN A 22 1.70 13.54 -16.80
CA ASN A 22 2.20 12.17 -16.88
C ASN A 22 2.30 11.56 -15.48
N TYR A 23 1.79 10.35 -15.31
CA TYR A 23 1.80 9.59 -14.07
C TYR A 23 2.39 8.20 -14.25
N ILE A 24 2.93 7.66 -13.18
CA ILE A 24 3.34 6.26 -13.06
C ILE A 24 2.38 5.60 -12.07
N TYR A 25 1.72 4.53 -12.51
CA TYR A 25 0.91 3.72 -11.63
C TYR A 25 1.82 2.87 -10.73
N HIS A 26 1.62 2.96 -9.43
CA HIS A 26 2.47 2.31 -8.44
C HIS A 26 1.66 1.69 -7.31
N ARG A 27 1.97 0.43 -7.02
CA ARG A 27 1.48 -0.32 -5.88
C ARG A 27 2.56 -0.33 -4.80
N PHE A 28 2.24 0.19 -3.63
CA PHE A 28 3.00 -0.12 -2.41
C PHE A 28 2.47 -1.43 -1.87
N THR A 29 3.28 -2.48 -1.97
CA THR A 29 2.92 -3.81 -1.47
C THR A 29 3.47 -3.99 -0.08
N PHE A 30 2.63 -4.47 0.81
CA PHE A 30 2.95 -4.83 2.17
C PHE A 30 2.70 -6.32 2.41
N ASP A 31 3.51 -6.94 3.26
CA ASP A 31 3.24 -8.25 3.84
C ASP A 31 1.90 -8.20 4.58
N ALA A 32 1.08 -9.26 4.44
CA ALA A 32 -0.19 -9.37 5.15
C ALA A 32 -0.03 -9.19 6.68
N ALA A 33 1.14 -9.47 7.26
CA ALA A 33 1.44 -9.23 8.66
C ALA A 33 1.33 -7.76 9.10
N ILE A 34 1.38 -6.78 8.17
CA ILE A 34 1.07 -5.38 8.47
C ILE A 34 -0.35 -5.24 9.04
N GLN A 35 -1.28 -6.11 8.64
CA GLN A 35 -2.66 -6.13 9.11
C GLN A 35 -2.73 -6.32 10.63
N ASN A 36 -1.81 -7.09 11.23
CA ASN A 36 -1.71 -7.25 12.70
C ASN A 36 -1.36 -5.95 13.44
N HIS A 37 -0.75 -4.97 12.75
CA HIS A 37 -0.37 -3.68 13.32
C HIS A 37 -1.38 -2.57 13.02
N THR A 38 -2.27 -2.78 12.05
CA THR A 38 -3.17 -1.74 11.53
C THR A 38 -4.66 -2.12 11.40
N PHE A 39 -5.06 -3.37 11.65
CA PHE A 39 -6.43 -3.85 11.41
C PHE A 39 -7.12 -4.40 12.68
N ILE A 40 -8.39 -4.00 12.86
CA ILE A 40 -9.39 -4.68 13.71
C ILE A 40 -10.31 -5.57 12.81
N GLY A 41 -10.14 -5.54 11.49
CA GLY A 41 -11.07 -6.15 10.53
C GLY A 41 -10.87 -7.64 10.20
N ASP A 42 -9.77 -8.27 10.61
CA ASP A 42 -9.46 -9.65 10.21
C ASP A 42 -10.32 -10.72 10.90
N GLU A 43 -10.95 -10.40 12.03
CA GLU A 43 -11.97 -11.28 12.64
C GLU A 43 -13.26 -11.35 11.80
N PHE A 44 -13.42 -10.49 10.78
CA PHE A 44 -14.66 -10.37 10.01
C PHE A 44 -14.67 -11.12 8.68
N ILE A 45 -13.53 -11.23 8.01
CA ILE A 45 -13.43 -11.83 6.67
C ILE A 45 -13.17 -13.35 6.74
N GLY A 46 -12.60 -13.85 7.84
CA GLY A 46 -12.30 -15.27 8.07
C GLY A 46 -13.37 -16.08 8.83
N MET A 47 -14.60 -15.59 8.92
CA MET A 47 -15.64 -16.20 9.75
C MET A 47 -16.10 -17.57 9.22
N ASP A 48 -15.76 -18.64 9.94
CA ASP A 48 -16.47 -19.91 9.84
C ASP A 48 -17.90 -19.72 10.39
N PRO A 49 -18.96 -20.06 9.62
CA PRO A 49 -20.35 -19.98 10.08
C PRO A 49 -20.64 -20.76 11.38
N ILE A 50 -19.72 -21.64 11.80
CA ILE A 50 -19.87 -22.51 12.98
C ILE A 50 -19.45 -21.80 14.28
N GLU A 51 -18.63 -20.73 14.26
CA GLU A 51 -18.20 -19.97 15.46
C GLU A 51 -19.06 -18.71 15.73
N GLU A 52 -20.36 -18.90 15.88
CA GLU A 52 -21.37 -17.81 15.98
C GLU A 52 -21.10 -16.75 17.07
N THR A 53 -20.62 -17.16 18.25
CA THR A 53 -20.39 -16.27 19.41
C THR A 53 -19.17 -15.36 19.26
N ARG A 54 -18.10 -15.86 18.61
CA ARG A 54 -16.87 -15.08 18.39
C ARG A 54 -17.09 -14.04 17.29
N ASN A 55 -17.93 -14.41 16.32
CA ASN A 55 -18.31 -13.58 15.19
C ASN A 55 -19.18 -12.37 15.59
N LEU A 56 -20.14 -12.58 16.50
CA LEU A 56 -20.97 -11.49 17.03
C LEU A 56 -20.16 -10.37 17.70
N ASN A 57 -19.12 -10.72 18.47
CA ASN A 57 -18.28 -9.74 19.18
C ASN A 57 -17.41 -8.90 18.23
N ALA A 58 -16.89 -9.49 17.15
CA ALA A 58 -16.11 -8.76 16.14
C ALA A 58 -17.00 -7.79 15.34
N PHE A 59 -18.20 -8.23 14.96
CA PHE A 59 -19.18 -7.39 14.27
C PHE A 59 -19.63 -6.20 15.13
N GLU A 60 -19.95 -6.42 16.41
CA GLU A 60 -20.35 -5.34 17.34
C GLU A 60 -19.25 -4.29 17.51
N ARG A 61 -17.96 -4.70 17.49
CA ARG A 61 -16.81 -3.78 17.53
C ARG A 61 -16.67 -2.95 16.25
N VAL A 62 -16.89 -3.55 15.08
CA VAL A 62 -16.90 -2.84 13.77
C VAL A 62 -18.05 -1.84 13.71
N VAL A 63 -19.25 -2.24 14.16
CA VAL A 63 -20.43 -1.38 14.23
C VAL A 63 -20.23 -0.24 15.23
N ALA A 64 -19.60 -0.48 16.38
CA ALA A 64 -19.27 0.54 17.37
C ALA A 64 -18.18 1.52 16.89
N ALA A 65 -17.25 1.09 16.03
CA ALA A 65 -16.20 1.94 15.46
C ALA A 65 -16.69 2.91 14.37
N GLY A 66 -17.87 2.66 13.79
CA GLY A 66 -18.47 3.52 12.77
C GLY A 66 -17.59 3.71 11.52
N PRO A 67 -17.69 4.85 10.80
CA PRO A 67 -16.96 5.08 9.54
C PRO A 67 -15.42 5.13 9.66
N TYR A 68 -14.87 4.94 10.86
CA TYR A 68 -13.42 5.01 11.15
C TYR A 68 -12.78 3.63 11.39
N GLY A 69 -13.55 2.54 11.29
CA GLY A 69 -13.08 1.17 11.54
C GLY A 69 -12.11 0.58 10.50
N PHE A 70 -11.59 1.38 9.55
CA PHE A 70 -10.76 0.90 8.44
C PHE A 70 -9.54 1.79 8.23
N MET A 71 -8.34 1.25 8.53
CA MET A 71 -6.99 1.70 8.13
C MET A 71 -6.75 3.16 7.67
N PRO A 72 -7.17 4.21 8.42
CA PRO A 72 -7.01 5.59 7.94
C PRO A 72 -5.54 5.99 7.98
N ASN A 73 -4.78 5.51 8.97
CA ASN A 73 -3.46 6.06 9.24
C ASN A 73 -2.42 5.67 8.19
N LEU A 74 -2.36 4.42 7.71
CA LEU A 74 -1.29 4.04 6.77
C LEU A 74 -1.41 4.77 5.43
N VAL A 75 -2.63 4.82 4.88
CA VAL A 75 -2.90 5.56 3.64
C VAL A 75 -2.64 7.05 3.85
N GLU A 76 -3.12 7.65 4.93
CA GLU A 76 -2.89 9.08 5.20
C GLU A 76 -1.42 9.41 5.47
N GLU A 77 -0.66 8.54 6.12
CA GLU A 77 0.79 8.71 6.28
C GLU A 77 1.52 8.68 4.93
N ILE A 78 1.20 7.73 4.05
CA ILE A 78 1.78 7.69 2.70
C ILE A 78 1.39 8.94 1.92
N LYS A 79 0.13 9.37 1.98
CA LYS A 79 -0.34 10.62 1.36
C LYS A 79 0.43 11.84 1.85
N LYS A 80 0.72 11.95 3.16
CA LYS A 80 1.56 13.01 3.72
C LYS A 80 2.99 12.96 3.17
N VAL A 81 3.58 11.78 3.06
CA VAL A 81 4.93 11.58 2.53
C VAL A 81 5.03 11.93 1.05
N LEU A 82 4.03 11.56 0.25
CA LEU A 82 3.95 11.89 -1.17
C LEU A 82 3.70 13.39 -1.39
N GLY A 83 2.95 14.03 -0.50
CA GLY A 83 2.61 15.44 -0.55
C GLY A 83 1.43 15.72 -1.49
N GLU A 84 0.57 16.65 -1.07
CA GLU A 84 -0.64 17.04 -1.82
C GLU A 84 -0.30 17.50 -3.24
N GLY A 85 -1.14 17.09 -4.21
CA GLY A 85 -0.98 17.44 -5.62
C GLY A 85 0.10 16.66 -6.39
N ASN A 86 0.79 15.71 -5.74
CA ASN A 86 1.83 14.88 -6.38
C ASN A 86 1.34 13.47 -6.76
N TYR A 87 0.12 13.12 -6.36
CA TYR A 87 -0.45 11.80 -6.58
C TYR A 87 -1.98 11.84 -6.79
N ILE A 88 -2.53 10.76 -7.31
CA ILE A 88 -3.95 10.40 -7.26
C ILE A 88 -4.05 9.04 -6.56
N TYR A 89 -4.90 8.95 -5.54
CA TYR A 89 -5.13 7.70 -4.81
C TYR A 89 -6.17 6.86 -5.54
N ASP A 90 -5.84 5.59 -5.81
CA ASP A 90 -6.68 4.69 -6.61
C ASP A 90 -7.27 3.51 -5.81
N GLY A 91 -7.02 3.47 -4.50
CA GLY A 91 -7.61 2.49 -3.60
C GLY A 91 -6.60 1.52 -2.99
N TYR A 92 -7.11 0.40 -2.50
CA TYR A 92 -6.34 -0.66 -1.86
C TYR A 92 -6.86 -2.03 -2.29
N GLU A 93 -6.02 -3.04 -2.15
CA GLU A 93 -6.35 -4.45 -2.34
C GLU A 93 -5.85 -5.25 -1.15
N ILE A 94 -6.68 -6.18 -0.69
CA ILE A 94 -6.32 -7.17 0.32
C ILE A 94 -6.20 -8.50 -0.42
N GLY A 95 -4.97 -8.98 -0.56
CA GLY A 95 -4.66 -10.31 -1.06
C GLY A 95 -4.52 -11.31 0.10
N GLU A 96 -4.45 -12.60 -0.23
CA GLU A 96 -4.23 -13.67 0.76
C GLU A 96 -2.83 -13.58 1.40
N GLU A 97 -1.83 -13.15 0.62
CA GLU A 97 -0.42 -13.09 1.05
C GLU A 97 0.09 -11.65 1.19
N ASP A 98 -0.64 -10.65 0.68
CA ASP A 98 -0.19 -9.28 0.64
C ASP A 98 -1.31 -8.24 0.75
N PHE A 99 -0.90 -7.00 0.98
CA PHE A 99 -1.76 -5.83 1.02
C PHE A 99 -1.20 -4.76 0.09
N GLY A 100 -2.00 -4.31 -0.88
CA GLY A 100 -1.58 -3.30 -1.86
C GLY A 100 -2.25 -1.96 -1.63
N ILE A 101 -1.48 -0.87 -1.66
CA ILE A 101 -2.02 0.51 -1.76
C ILE A 101 -1.60 1.12 -3.11
N TYR A 102 -2.58 1.62 -3.85
CA TYR A 102 -2.40 2.05 -5.23
C TYR A 102 -2.43 3.57 -5.40
N PHE A 103 -1.45 4.08 -6.15
CA PHE A 103 -1.32 5.50 -6.48
C PHE A 103 -0.90 5.70 -7.93
N PHE A 104 -1.47 6.71 -8.57
CA PHE A 104 -0.84 7.37 -9.71
C PHE A 104 0.09 8.46 -9.18
N ILE A 105 1.39 8.36 -9.42
CA ILE A 105 2.38 9.33 -8.92
C ILE A 105 2.93 10.12 -10.11
N LYS A 106 3.03 11.45 -9.98
CA LYS A 106 3.59 12.30 -11.04
C LYS A 106 4.95 11.78 -11.50
N ALA A 107 5.06 11.47 -12.80
CA ALA A 107 6.22 10.79 -13.36
C ALA A 107 7.54 11.54 -13.11
N GLU A 108 7.51 12.87 -13.14
CA GLU A 108 8.67 13.73 -12.88
C GLU A 108 9.18 13.68 -11.42
N LEU A 109 8.29 13.36 -10.47
CA LEU A 109 8.62 13.33 -9.03
C LEU A 109 8.85 11.91 -8.52
N TYR A 110 8.46 10.91 -9.30
CA TYR A 110 8.27 9.55 -8.86
C TYR A 110 9.48 8.93 -8.14
N GLU A 111 10.68 8.99 -8.72
CA GLU A 111 11.90 8.44 -8.08
C GLU A 111 12.23 9.16 -6.75
N SER A 112 11.99 10.47 -6.68
CA SER A 112 12.22 11.24 -5.46
C SER A 112 11.22 10.88 -4.36
N LEU A 113 9.96 10.64 -4.74
CA LEU A 113 8.88 10.29 -3.81
C LEU A 113 9.02 8.85 -3.31
N LEU A 114 9.40 7.90 -4.16
CA LEU A 114 9.73 6.55 -3.70
C LEU A 114 10.86 6.54 -2.67
N LYS A 115 11.90 7.34 -2.89
CA LYS A 115 12.99 7.48 -1.91
C LYS A 115 12.47 8.03 -0.58
N LYS A 116 11.52 8.98 -0.59
CA LYS A 116 10.90 9.49 0.63
C LYS A 116 10.09 8.43 1.35
N VAL A 117 9.25 7.66 0.64
CA VAL A 117 8.48 6.57 1.24
C VAL A 117 9.42 5.53 1.85
N LYS A 118 10.54 5.18 1.18
CA LYS A 118 11.54 4.25 1.74
C LYS A 118 12.29 4.77 2.96
N LEU A 119 12.48 6.08 3.08
CA LEU A 119 13.07 6.68 4.28
C LEU A 119 12.06 6.73 5.43
N TRP A 120 10.81 7.09 5.12
CA TRP A 120 9.70 7.09 6.06
C TRP A 120 9.44 5.69 6.61
N SER A 121 9.37 4.66 5.75
CA SER A 121 9.09 3.28 6.17
C SER A 121 10.08 2.79 7.22
N LYS A 122 11.37 3.15 7.08
CA LYS A 122 12.42 2.85 8.05
C LYS A 122 12.28 3.65 9.33
N ALA A 123 11.92 4.93 9.22
CA ALA A 123 11.78 5.82 10.37
C ALA A 123 10.62 5.41 11.29
N VAL A 124 9.56 4.82 10.73
CA VAL A 124 8.38 4.35 11.48
C VAL A 124 8.35 2.82 11.66
N ASP A 125 9.47 2.15 11.36
CA ASP A 125 9.67 0.70 11.54
C ASP A 125 8.64 -0.19 10.82
N VAL A 126 8.21 0.23 9.63
CA VAL A 126 7.33 -0.56 8.74
C VAL A 126 8.04 -1.10 7.50
N ASP A 127 9.32 -0.78 7.30
CA ASP A 127 10.11 -1.21 6.13
C ASP A 127 10.19 -2.74 6.02
N GLY A 128 10.25 -3.44 7.15
CA GLY A 128 10.28 -4.91 7.18
C GLY A 128 9.01 -5.58 6.66
N PHE A 129 7.91 -4.83 6.57
CA PHE A 129 6.64 -5.29 6.01
C PHE A 129 6.44 -4.83 4.57
N MET A 130 7.37 -4.08 3.96
CA MET A 130 7.20 -3.56 2.59
C MET A 130 7.98 -4.38 1.56
N TRP A 131 7.33 -4.71 0.45
CA TRP A 131 8.00 -5.28 -0.72
C TRP A 131 8.32 -4.18 -1.73
N TRP A 132 9.60 -3.89 -1.89
CA TRP A 132 10.06 -2.79 -2.74
C TRP A 132 10.19 -3.13 -4.23
N GLY A 133 10.16 -4.42 -4.59
CA GLY A 133 10.54 -4.91 -5.92
C GLY A 133 12.02 -4.63 -6.23
N GLU A 134 12.71 -5.57 -6.87
CA GLU A 134 13.99 -5.31 -7.54
C GLU A 134 13.79 -5.04 -9.03
#